data_AF-A0A8X6Y9N1-F1
#
_entry.id   AF-A0A8X6Y9N1-F1
#
_cell.length_a   1.000
_cell.length_b   1.000
_cell.length_c   1.000
_cell.angle_alpha   90.00
_cell.angle_beta   90.00
_cell.angle_gamma   90.00
#
_symmetry.space_group_name_H-M   'P 1'
#
loop_
_entity.id
_entity.type
_entity.pdbx_description
1 polymer ?
#
loop_
_entity_poly.entity_id
_entity_poly.type
_entity_poly.pdbx_seq_one_letter_code
_entity_poly.pdbx_strand_id
1 'polypeptide(L)'
;MHPYRILITLQYEVDRQINELLHLKLIKPSESEWVHPIVCPALNILQSLSLVLQTASALAVAECAFGFEHRDLHLGNWLIRRTEKNWLYYSTRHWRWSLPTFGVQAFLIDFTMSRIQVDGNVYAMDLSYLSESEQQGDCNLLNHNNIYGMMKEALREDFTAFKPLTNLWWLAHLTCNVHSMQRELSLENPEMDEFSRIALYALEKLKNNILLYSNTMEFLRAEVFNVHPNNNLIGEGWNGPQLLLQPH
;
A
#
# COMPACT_ATOMS: atom_id res chain seq x y z
N MET A 1 26.55 -14.05 3.50
CA MET A 1 25.56 -13.34 2.68
C MET A 1 24.65 -14.38 2.05
N HIS A 2 23.37 -14.42 2.42
CA HIS A 2 22.39 -15.16 1.64
C HIS A 2 21.87 -14.21 0.56
N PRO A 3 21.91 -14.60 -0.74
CA PRO A 3 21.41 -13.74 -1.80
C PRO A 3 19.92 -13.50 -1.61
N TYR A 4 19.50 -12.24 -1.69
CA TYR A 4 18.09 -11.89 -1.85
C TYR A 4 17.62 -12.49 -3.19
N ARG A 5 16.77 -13.51 -3.14
CA ARG A 5 16.07 -14.00 -4.34
C ARG A 5 14.90 -13.06 -4.61
N ILE A 6 15.07 -12.13 -5.54
CA ILE A 6 13.94 -11.42 -6.14
C ILE A 6 13.36 -12.38 -7.17
N LEU A 7 12.22 -12.99 -6.85
CA LEU A 7 11.41 -13.69 -7.85
C LEU A 7 10.77 -12.63 -8.74
N ILE A 8 11.39 -12.37 -9.88
CA ILE A 8 10.71 -11.77 -11.03
C ILE A 8 9.71 -12.83 -11.49
N THR A 9 8.43 -12.62 -11.22
CA THR A 9 7.37 -13.54 -11.63
C THR A 9 7.09 -13.30 -13.11
N LEU A 10 7.36 -14.29 -13.96
CA LEU A 10 6.86 -14.32 -15.33
C LEU A 10 5.32 -14.23 -15.31
N GLN A 11 4.69 -13.77 -16.39
CA GLN A 11 3.21 -13.71 -16.52
C GLN A 11 2.52 -15.00 -16.03
N TYR A 12 3.12 -16.15 -16.31
CA TYR A 12 2.67 -17.46 -15.84
C TYR A 12 2.53 -17.58 -14.31
N GLU A 13 3.42 -16.96 -13.54
CA GLU A 13 3.39 -17.01 -12.07
C GLU A 13 2.36 -16.02 -11.50
N VAL A 14 2.09 -14.90 -12.19
CA VAL A 14 0.94 -14.02 -11.90
C VAL A 14 -0.37 -14.78 -12.15
N ASP A 15 -0.50 -15.43 -13.31
CA ASP A 15 -1.67 -16.25 -13.67
C ASP A 15 -1.86 -17.42 -12.70
N ARG A 16 -0.76 -18.05 -12.25
CA ARG A 16 -0.80 -19.10 -11.24
C ARG A 16 -1.31 -18.57 -9.90
N GLN A 17 -0.81 -17.43 -9.44
CA GLN A 17 -1.25 -16.82 -8.18
C GLN A 17 -2.72 -16.39 -8.25
N ILE A 18 -3.17 -15.81 -9.36
CA ILE A 18 -4.58 -15.48 -9.60
C ILE A 18 -5.44 -16.75 -9.55
N ASN A 19 -5.03 -17.83 -10.23
CA ASN A 19 -5.75 -19.10 -10.23
C ASN A 19 -5.82 -19.74 -8.83
N GLU A 20 -4.74 -19.67 -8.06
CA GLU A 20 -4.71 -20.17 -6.68
C GLU A 20 -5.67 -19.37 -5.78
N LEU A 21 -5.70 -18.04 -5.92
CA LEU A 21 -6.60 -17.17 -5.17
C LEU A 21 -8.07 -17.35 -5.55
N LEU A 22 -8.38 -17.58 -6.84
CA LEU A 22 -9.72 -17.95 -7.31
C LEU A 22 -10.17 -19.28 -6.73
N HIS A 23 -9.29 -20.29 -6.72
CA HIS A 23 -9.59 -21.61 -6.17
C HIS A 23 -9.89 -21.55 -4.66
N LEU A 24 -9.15 -20.72 -3.93
CA LEU A 24 -9.37 -20.45 -2.51
C LEU A 24 -10.60 -19.54 -2.24
N LYS A 25 -11.30 -19.08 -3.28
CA LYS A 25 -12.43 -18.14 -3.22
C LYS A 25 -12.09 -16.83 -2.52
N LEU A 26 -10.82 -16.43 -2.59
CA LEU A 26 -10.33 -15.18 -1.99
C LEU A 26 -10.59 -13.97 -2.91
N ILE A 27 -10.70 -14.24 -4.21
CA ILE A 27 -11.06 -13.28 -5.25
C ILE A 27 -12.18 -13.84 -6.12
N LYS A 28 -12.96 -12.98 -6.79
CA LYS A 28 -13.99 -13.38 -7.76
C LYS A 28 -13.44 -13.28 -9.19
N PRO A 29 -13.86 -14.16 -10.12
CA PRO A 29 -13.59 -13.97 -11.53
C PRO A 29 -14.19 -12.64 -11.99
N SER A 30 -13.42 -11.88 -12.76
CA SER A 30 -13.93 -10.71 -13.48
C SER A 30 -14.49 -11.14 -14.84
N GLU A 31 -15.61 -10.55 -15.25
CA GLU A 31 -16.14 -10.68 -16.62
C GLU A 31 -15.48 -9.71 -17.61
N SER A 32 -14.65 -8.78 -17.13
CA SER A 32 -13.85 -7.86 -17.94
C SER A 32 -12.47 -8.45 -18.23
N GLU A 33 -12.03 -8.35 -19.48
CA GLU A 33 -10.67 -8.68 -19.95
C GLU A 33 -9.56 -7.89 -19.22
N TRP A 34 -9.88 -6.84 -18.47
CA TRP A 34 -8.92 -5.94 -17.81
C TRP A 34 -9.18 -5.64 -16.32
N VAL A 35 -9.96 -6.46 -15.60
CA VAL A 35 -10.23 -6.21 -14.17
C VAL A 35 -9.70 -7.35 -13.29
N HIS A 36 -8.53 -7.12 -12.70
CA HIS A 36 -7.94 -7.91 -11.63
C HIS A 36 -8.58 -7.56 -10.27
N PRO A 37 -8.42 -8.43 -9.24
CA PRO A 37 -9.52 -8.83 -8.39
C PRO A 37 -10.00 -7.78 -7.38
N ILE A 38 -11.32 -7.70 -7.36
CA ILE A 38 -12.15 -6.91 -6.46
C ILE A 38 -11.85 -7.28 -5.01
N VAL A 39 -11.43 -6.26 -4.25
CA VAL A 39 -11.47 -6.17 -2.79
C VAL A 39 -12.56 -7.08 -2.24
N CYS A 40 -12.20 -8.02 -1.38
CA CYS A 40 -13.15 -8.95 -0.79
C CYS A 40 -14.29 -8.15 -0.11
N PRO A 41 -15.55 -8.22 -0.59
CA PRO A 41 -16.66 -7.47 0.01
C PRO A 41 -17.01 -7.94 1.44
N ALA A 42 -16.25 -8.90 1.99
CA ALA A 42 -16.39 -9.40 3.35
C ALA A 42 -15.34 -8.81 4.33
N LEU A 43 -14.52 -7.84 3.91
CA LEU A 43 -13.58 -7.20 4.84
C LEU A 43 -14.33 -6.29 5.80
N ASN A 44 -14.10 -6.47 7.10
CA ASN A 44 -14.54 -5.49 8.09
C ASN A 44 -13.59 -4.28 8.11
N ILE A 45 -14.02 -3.19 8.75
CA ILE A 45 -13.30 -1.92 8.75
C ILE A 45 -11.91 -2.04 9.39
N LEU A 46 -11.76 -2.85 10.45
CA LEU A 46 -10.46 -3.08 11.10
C LEU A 46 -9.48 -3.81 10.16
N GLN A 47 -9.97 -4.80 9.41
CA GLN A 47 -9.19 -5.48 8.38
C GLN A 47 -8.79 -4.52 7.27
N SER A 48 -9.71 -3.69 6.79
CA SER A 48 -9.44 -2.66 5.77
C SER A 48 -8.37 -1.66 6.23
N LEU A 49 -8.49 -1.13 7.45
CA LEU A 49 -7.49 -0.23 8.02
C LEU A 49 -6.12 -0.93 8.16
N SER A 50 -6.10 -2.17 8.65
CA SER A 50 -4.86 -2.93 8.76
C SER A 50 -4.19 -3.15 7.41
N LEU A 51 -4.96 -3.51 6.37
CA LEU A 51 -4.41 -3.73 5.03
C LEU A 51 -3.79 -2.46 4.45
N VAL A 52 -4.43 -1.28 4.63
CA VAL A 52 -3.84 0.01 4.22
C VAL A 52 -2.52 0.26 4.95
N LEU A 53 -2.48 0.04 6.27
CA LEU A 53 -1.27 0.22 7.07
C LEU A 53 -0.16 -0.79 6.72
N GLN A 54 -0.52 -2.04 6.40
CA GLN A 54 0.41 -3.06 5.93
C GLN A 54 1.04 -2.65 4.60
N THR A 55 0.25 -2.15 3.66
CA THR A 55 0.73 -1.63 2.36
C THR A 55 1.66 -0.45 2.56
N ALA A 56 1.25 0.55 3.35
CA ALA A 56 2.09 1.69 3.68
C ALA A 56 3.42 1.25 4.33
N SER A 57 3.36 0.29 5.26
CA SER A 57 4.56 -0.25 5.92
C SER A 57 5.50 -0.97 4.96
N ALA A 58 4.96 -1.77 4.04
CA ALA A 58 5.75 -2.45 3.02
C ALA A 58 6.43 -1.45 2.07
N LEU A 59 5.69 -0.45 1.58
CA LEU A 59 6.21 0.63 0.74
C LEU A 59 7.31 1.41 1.47
N ALA A 60 7.10 1.81 2.73
CA ALA A 60 8.10 2.54 3.50
C ALA A 60 9.40 1.73 3.69
N VAL A 61 9.31 0.42 3.96
CA VAL A 61 10.49 -0.44 4.07
C VAL A 61 11.22 -0.54 2.72
N ALA A 62 10.48 -0.75 1.63
CA ALA A 62 11.06 -0.86 0.30
C ALA A 62 11.68 0.46 -0.20
N GLU A 63 11.01 1.60 0.04
CA GLU A 63 11.55 2.94 -0.18
C GLU A 63 12.87 3.14 0.55
N CYS A 64 12.92 2.86 1.86
CA CYS A 64 14.11 3.08 2.67
C CYS A 64 15.28 2.16 2.28
N ALA A 65 14.99 0.91 1.90
CA ALA A 65 16.02 -0.08 1.62
C ALA A 65 16.56 0.01 0.18
N PHE A 66 15.69 0.32 -0.77
CA PHE A 66 15.99 0.16 -2.20
C PHE A 66 15.58 1.38 -3.05
N GLY A 67 15.14 2.49 -2.45
CA GLY A 67 14.54 3.58 -3.21
C GLY A 67 13.39 3.09 -4.11
N PHE A 68 12.60 2.14 -3.60
CA PHE A 68 11.58 1.47 -4.39
C PHE A 68 10.39 2.40 -4.69
N GLU A 69 9.90 2.31 -5.93
CA GLU A 69 8.60 2.85 -6.35
C GLU A 69 7.84 1.76 -7.09
N HIS A 70 6.58 1.50 -6.72
CA HIS A 70 5.77 0.49 -7.42
C HIS A 70 5.34 0.95 -8.82
N ARG A 71 4.93 2.22 -8.92
CA ARG A 71 4.46 2.91 -10.14
C ARG A 71 3.25 2.33 -10.86
N ASP A 72 2.68 1.25 -10.36
CA ASP A 72 1.42 0.67 -10.87
C ASP A 72 0.68 -0.10 -9.76
N LEU A 73 0.41 0.55 -8.64
CA LEU A 73 -0.25 -0.11 -7.50
C LEU A 73 -1.75 0.22 -7.47
N HIS A 74 -2.45 -0.13 -8.54
CA HIS A 74 -3.91 -0.11 -8.59
C HIS A 74 -4.52 -1.29 -7.82
N LEU A 75 -5.83 -1.28 -7.58
CA LEU A 75 -6.53 -2.34 -6.84
C LEU A 75 -6.25 -3.76 -7.37
N GLY A 76 -6.10 -3.94 -8.69
CA GLY A 76 -5.75 -5.22 -9.30
C GLY A 76 -4.38 -5.79 -8.89
N ASN A 77 -3.44 -4.93 -8.46
CA ASN A 77 -2.08 -5.29 -8.05
C ASN A 77 -1.95 -5.35 -6.51
N TRP A 78 -3.09 -5.30 -5.80
CA TRP A 78 -3.18 -5.35 -4.36
C TRP A 78 -3.97 -6.57 -3.90
N LEU A 79 -3.26 -7.69 -3.72
CA LEU A 79 -3.85 -8.96 -3.34
C LEU A 79 -4.02 -9.08 -1.83
N ILE A 80 -5.08 -9.77 -1.42
CA ILE A 80 -5.42 -9.96 0.00
C ILE A 80 -5.63 -11.45 0.24
N ARG A 81 -4.99 -11.98 1.29
CA ARG A 81 -5.21 -13.36 1.74
C ARG A 81 -5.49 -13.43 3.23
N ARG A 82 -6.12 -14.51 3.66
CA ARG A 82 -6.21 -14.85 5.08
C ARG A 82 -4.84 -15.26 5.64
N THR A 83 -4.62 -14.98 6.91
CA THR A 83 -3.39 -15.35 7.62
C THR A 83 -3.71 -15.76 9.05
N GLU A 84 -2.99 -16.75 9.56
CA GLU A 84 -3.02 -17.16 10.97
C GLU A 84 -2.07 -16.31 11.83
N LYS A 85 -1.20 -15.51 11.20
CA LYS A 85 -0.30 -14.61 11.93
C LYS A 85 -1.12 -13.50 12.55
N ASN A 86 -1.02 -13.30 13.86
CA ASN A 86 -1.69 -12.19 14.55
C ASN A 86 -1.03 -10.83 14.27
N TRP A 87 0.28 -10.83 14.02
CA TRP A 87 1.09 -9.63 13.82
C TRP A 87 2.03 -9.77 12.63
N LEU A 88 2.28 -8.65 11.95
CA LEU A 88 3.37 -8.49 10.98
C LEU A 88 4.38 -7.49 11.52
N TYR A 89 5.66 -7.76 11.30
CA TYR A 89 6.77 -6.97 11.83
C TYR A 89 7.53 -6.31 10.67
N TYR A 90 7.80 -5.03 10.82
CA TYR A 90 8.47 -4.20 9.83
C TYR A 90 9.67 -3.50 10.46
N SER A 91 10.70 -3.25 9.66
CA SER A 91 11.87 -2.53 10.12
C SER A 91 12.58 -1.80 9.00
N THR A 92 13.02 -0.58 9.28
CA THR A 92 14.06 0.12 8.53
C THR A 92 15.34 0.16 9.36
N ARG A 93 16.39 0.84 8.86
CA ARG A 93 17.62 1.05 9.64
C ARG A 93 17.39 1.72 11.00
N HIS A 94 16.37 2.58 11.09
CA HIS A 94 16.15 3.45 12.25
C HIS A 94 14.84 3.19 13.00
N TRP A 95 13.91 2.42 12.41
CA TRP A 95 12.58 2.21 12.97
C TRP A 95 12.21 0.73 12.94
N ARG A 96 11.47 0.29 13.97
CA ARG A 96 10.87 -1.04 14.05
C ARG A 96 9.45 -0.91 14.59
N TRP A 97 8.51 -1.62 13.98
CA TRP A 97 7.11 -1.61 14.43
C TRP A 97 6.41 -2.91 14.03
N SER A 98 5.22 -3.11 14.57
CA SER A 98 4.36 -4.23 14.22
C SER A 98 2.92 -3.79 14.04
N LEU A 99 2.19 -4.48 13.17
CA LEU A 99 0.79 -4.23 12.89
C LEU A 99 -0.04 -5.49 13.15
N PRO A 100 -1.22 -5.36 13.78
CA PRO A 100 -2.14 -6.47 13.91
C PRO A 100 -2.76 -6.79 12.55
N THR A 101 -2.85 -8.07 12.19
CA THR A 101 -3.34 -8.50 10.87
C THR A 101 -4.86 -8.53 10.77
N PHE A 102 -5.55 -8.70 11.90
CA PHE A 102 -6.97 -9.07 11.94
C PHE A 102 -7.31 -10.26 11.02
N GLY A 103 -6.38 -11.21 10.92
CA GLY A 103 -6.52 -12.42 10.11
C GLY A 103 -6.36 -12.20 8.60
N VAL A 104 -5.93 -11.03 8.15
CA VAL A 104 -5.68 -10.73 6.72
C VAL A 104 -4.29 -10.16 6.47
N GLN A 105 -3.75 -10.42 5.28
CA GLN A 105 -2.45 -9.93 4.85
C GLN A 105 -2.49 -9.42 3.41
N ALA A 106 -1.90 -8.23 3.20
CA ALA A 106 -1.72 -7.61 1.89
C ALA A 106 -0.48 -8.14 1.16
N PHE A 107 -0.58 -8.27 -0.16
CA PHE A 107 0.50 -8.62 -1.09
C PHE A 107 0.48 -7.64 -2.25
N LEU A 108 1.63 -7.05 -2.55
CA LEU A 108 1.82 -6.19 -3.73
C LEU A 108 2.44 -7.07 -4.82
N ILE A 109 1.89 -6.98 -6.03
CA ILE A 109 2.34 -7.76 -7.19
C ILE A 109 2.52 -6.86 -8.41
N ASP A 110 3.02 -7.44 -9.49
CA ASP A 110 3.27 -6.76 -10.76
C ASP A 110 4.19 -5.54 -10.63
N PHE A 111 5.49 -5.84 -10.67
CA PHE A 111 6.54 -4.83 -10.58
C PHE A 111 7.03 -4.36 -11.96
N THR A 112 6.22 -4.57 -13.01
CA THR A 112 6.62 -4.29 -14.40
C THR A 112 7.00 -2.83 -14.60
N MET A 113 6.26 -1.90 -13.99
CA MET A 113 6.53 -0.45 -14.08
C MET A 113 7.42 0.08 -12.95
N SER A 114 7.83 -0.78 -12.01
CA SER A 114 8.52 -0.35 -10.79
C SER A 114 9.92 0.23 -11.05
N ARG A 115 10.39 1.01 -10.08
CA ARG A 115 11.77 1.50 -10.00
C ARG A 115 12.41 1.01 -8.71
N ILE A 116 13.63 0.52 -8.79
CA ILE A 116 14.38 0.00 -7.63
C ILE A 116 15.87 0.28 -7.79
N GLN A 117 16.58 0.44 -6.69
CA GLN A 117 18.03 0.61 -6.64
C GLN A 117 18.68 -0.49 -5.79
N VAL A 118 19.61 -1.23 -6.39
CA VAL A 118 20.32 -2.36 -5.76
C VAL A 118 21.80 -2.24 -6.08
N ASP A 119 22.65 -2.31 -5.06
CA ASP A 119 24.12 -2.24 -5.18
C ASP A 119 24.61 -1.03 -6.01
N GLY A 120 23.92 0.11 -5.85
CA GLY A 120 24.23 1.36 -6.57
C GLY A 120 23.66 1.44 -7.99
N ASN A 121 23.13 0.34 -8.53
CA ASN A 121 22.49 0.30 -9.85
C ASN A 121 21.00 0.59 -9.75
N VAL A 122 20.47 1.38 -10.68
CA VAL A 122 19.05 1.70 -10.77
C VAL A 122 18.42 0.88 -11.89
N TYR A 123 17.30 0.23 -11.58
CA TYR A 123 16.47 -0.51 -12.50
C TYR A 123 15.11 0.17 -12.54
N ALA A 124 14.68 0.60 -13.72
CA ALA A 124 13.39 1.23 -13.94
C ALA A 124 12.92 0.90 -15.37
N MET A 125 11.62 0.71 -15.53
CA MET A 125 11.00 0.59 -16.84
C MET A 125 10.91 1.97 -17.51
N ASP A 126 11.14 2.01 -18.81
CA ASP A 126 10.84 3.18 -19.64
C ASP A 126 9.32 3.30 -19.80
N LEU A 127 8.73 4.37 -19.27
CA LEU A 127 7.29 4.60 -19.28
C LEU A 127 6.87 5.65 -20.32
N SER A 128 7.73 5.94 -21.30
CA SER A 128 7.44 6.92 -22.37
C SER A 128 6.18 6.57 -23.19
N TYR A 129 5.81 5.29 -23.23
CA TYR A 129 4.61 4.79 -23.90
C TYR A 129 3.30 5.10 -23.17
N LEU A 130 3.33 5.58 -21.91
CA LEU A 130 2.13 6.03 -21.21
C LEU A 130 1.50 7.20 -22.00
N SER A 131 0.51 6.83 -22.81
CA SER A 131 -0.11 7.70 -23.80
C SER A 131 -0.97 8.77 -23.13
N GLU A 132 -1.10 9.93 -23.77
CA GLU A 132 -2.05 10.97 -23.31
C GLU A 132 -3.52 10.50 -23.33
N SER A 133 -3.83 9.41 -24.03
CA SER A 133 -5.17 8.83 -24.12
C SER A 133 -5.71 8.22 -22.83
N GLU A 134 -4.86 7.98 -21.83
CA GLU A 134 -5.34 7.58 -20.48
C GLU A 134 -5.85 8.78 -19.67
N GLN A 135 -5.70 10.02 -20.14
CA GLN A 135 -6.31 11.21 -19.52
C GLN A 135 -7.81 11.30 -19.80
N GLN A 136 -8.54 10.24 -19.46
CA GLN A 136 -9.98 10.21 -19.66
C GLN A 136 -10.67 10.82 -18.44
N GLY A 137 -10.75 12.15 -18.45
CA GLY A 137 -11.88 12.99 -17.99
C GLY A 137 -12.65 12.64 -16.71
N ASP A 138 -12.13 11.83 -15.81
CA ASP A 138 -12.78 11.53 -14.53
C ASP A 138 -12.43 12.64 -13.53
N CYS A 139 -13.46 13.22 -12.91
CA CYS A 139 -13.30 14.28 -11.92
C CYS A 139 -12.67 13.77 -10.61
N ASN A 140 -12.58 12.45 -10.43
CA ASN A 140 -11.85 11.85 -9.33
C ASN A 140 -10.33 11.90 -9.57
N LEU A 141 -9.65 12.88 -8.94
CA LEU A 141 -8.20 13.06 -9.00
C LEU A 141 -7.41 11.76 -8.73
N LEU A 142 -7.93 10.89 -7.87
CA LEU A 142 -7.27 9.65 -7.48
C LEU A 142 -7.77 8.43 -8.26
N ASN A 143 -8.34 8.62 -9.45
CA ASN A 143 -8.49 7.54 -10.43
C ASN A 143 -7.08 7.07 -10.89
N HIS A 144 -6.91 5.77 -11.12
CA HIS A 144 -5.61 5.19 -11.56
C HIS A 144 -5.09 5.86 -12.85
N ASN A 145 -5.99 6.19 -13.77
CA ASN A 145 -5.68 6.91 -15.00
C ASN A 145 -5.07 8.31 -14.76
N ASN A 146 -5.63 9.05 -13.79
CA ASN A 146 -5.11 10.37 -13.41
C ASN A 146 -3.73 10.25 -12.74
N ILE A 147 -3.48 9.17 -11.99
CA ILE A 147 -2.17 8.92 -11.35
C ILE A 147 -1.08 8.67 -12.39
N TYR A 148 -1.36 7.98 -13.50
CA TYR A 148 -0.41 7.87 -14.61
C TYR A 148 -0.04 9.23 -15.18
N GLY A 149 -1.01 10.14 -15.34
CA GLY A 149 -0.76 11.53 -15.72
C GLY A 149 0.16 12.27 -14.74
N MET A 150 -0.12 12.16 -13.44
CA MET A 150 0.70 12.77 -12.38
C MET A 150 2.15 12.22 -12.37
N MET A 151 2.31 10.91 -12.56
CA MET A 151 3.63 10.27 -12.68
C MET A 151 4.39 10.75 -13.90
N LYS A 152 3.73 10.84 -15.06
CA LYS A 152 4.35 11.35 -16.28
C LYS A 152 4.82 12.79 -16.11
N GLU A 153 4.02 13.65 -15.48
CA GLU A 153 4.40 15.03 -15.21
C GLU A 153 5.61 15.13 -14.26
N ALA A 154 5.65 14.32 -13.21
CA ALA A 154 6.70 14.36 -12.20
C ALA A 154 8.01 13.67 -12.60
N LEU A 155 7.93 12.61 -13.42
CA LEU A 155 9.09 11.88 -13.95
C LEU A 155 9.62 12.51 -15.24
N ARG A 156 8.76 13.14 -16.04
CA ARG A 156 9.07 13.67 -17.37
C ARG A 156 9.72 12.60 -18.26
N GLU A 157 11.02 12.73 -18.53
CA GLU A 157 11.81 11.79 -19.33
C GLU A 157 12.84 11.01 -18.49
N ASP A 158 12.91 11.25 -17.18
CA ASP A 158 13.83 10.54 -16.28
C ASP A 158 13.09 9.53 -15.40
N PHE A 159 12.86 8.34 -15.96
CA PHE A 159 12.25 7.23 -15.24
C PHE A 159 13.19 6.61 -14.19
N THR A 160 14.48 6.95 -14.20
CA THR A 160 15.46 6.44 -13.22
C THR A 160 15.47 7.26 -11.92
N ALA A 161 14.99 8.51 -11.99
CA ALA A 161 14.83 9.38 -10.84
C ALA A 161 14.00 8.72 -9.74
N PHE A 162 14.45 8.87 -8.50
CA PHE A 162 13.68 8.44 -7.33
C PHE A 162 12.65 9.51 -6.95
N LYS A 163 11.37 9.18 -7.08
CA LYS A 163 10.22 10.02 -6.76
C LYS A 163 9.25 9.26 -5.84
N PRO A 164 9.51 9.15 -4.53
CA PRO A 164 8.66 8.39 -3.61
C PRO A 164 7.20 8.89 -3.51
N LEU A 165 6.93 10.11 -4.01
CA LEU A 165 5.56 10.61 -4.19
C LEU A 165 4.69 9.67 -5.02
N THR A 166 5.26 8.92 -5.97
CA THR A 166 4.49 7.95 -6.78
C THR A 166 3.84 6.88 -5.91
N ASN A 167 4.54 6.38 -4.87
CA ASN A 167 3.97 5.43 -3.91
C ASN A 167 2.85 6.07 -3.07
N LEU A 168 2.99 7.34 -2.68
CA LEU A 168 1.95 8.05 -1.94
C LEU A 168 0.69 8.25 -2.77
N TRP A 169 0.81 8.54 -4.07
CA TRP A 169 -0.35 8.64 -4.97
C TRP A 169 -1.10 7.32 -5.08
N TRP A 170 -0.38 6.21 -5.29
CA TRP A 170 -1.01 4.89 -5.33
C TRP A 170 -1.60 4.48 -3.98
N LEU A 171 -0.91 4.75 -2.87
CA LEU A 171 -1.45 4.52 -1.53
C LEU A 171 -2.72 5.34 -1.28
N ALA A 172 -2.76 6.59 -1.74
CA ALA A 172 -3.95 7.44 -1.66
C ALA A 172 -5.09 6.88 -2.51
N HIS A 173 -4.81 6.38 -3.72
CA HIS A 173 -5.80 5.69 -4.55
C HIS A 173 -6.42 4.49 -3.83
N LEU A 174 -5.58 3.57 -3.31
CA LEU A 174 -6.07 2.41 -2.57
C LEU A 174 -6.88 2.85 -1.35
N THR A 175 -6.38 3.80 -0.58
CA THR A 175 -7.03 4.27 0.66
C THR A 175 -8.37 4.93 0.38
N CYS A 176 -8.47 5.73 -0.69
CA CYS A 176 -9.74 6.33 -1.13
C CYS A 176 -10.76 5.27 -1.52
N ASN A 177 -10.37 4.29 -2.32
CA ASN A 177 -11.28 3.21 -2.73
C ASN A 177 -11.77 2.40 -1.51
N VAL A 178 -10.85 1.99 -0.64
CA VAL A 178 -11.18 1.23 0.59
C VAL A 178 -12.09 2.06 1.51
N HIS A 179 -11.79 3.34 1.70
CA HIS A 179 -12.61 4.22 2.50
C HIS A 179 -14.02 4.36 1.94
N SER A 180 -14.17 4.61 0.64
CA SER A 180 -15.48 4.76 0.01
C SER A 180 -16.32 3.49 0.18
N MET A 181 -15.74 2.32 -0.07
CA MET A 181 -16.42 1.03 0.14
C MET A 181 -16.87 0.83 1.60
N GLN A 182 -15.96 1.06 2.56
CA GLN A 182 -16.29 0.90 3.98
C GLN A 182 -17.28 1.94 4.48
N ARG A 183 -17.26 3.16 3.92
CA ARG A 183 -18.21 4.21 4.26
C ARG A 183 -19.62 3.83 3.80
N GLU A 184 -19.77 3.34 2.58
CA GLU A 184 -21.06 2.84 2.07
C GLU A 184 -21.61 1.71 2.94
N LEU A 185 -20.82 0.68 3.23
CA LEU A 185 -21.20 -0.42 4.12
C LEU A 185 -21.57 0.06 5.53
N SER A 186 -20.91 1.09 6.04
CA SER A 186 -21.22 1.65 7.37
C SER A 186 -22.58 2.36 7.43
N LEU A 187 -23.05 2.92 6.31
CA LEU A 187 -24.37 3.56 6.24
C LEU A 187 -25.50 2.54 6.33
N GLU A 188 -25.25 1.31 5.87
CA GLU A 188 -26.19 0.18 5.95
C GLU A 188 -26.18 -0.51 7.32
N ASN A 189 -25.21 -0.19 8.20
CA ASN A 189 -25.08 -0.76 9.54
C ASN A 189 -25.01 0.30 10.65
N PRO A 190 -26.17 0.85 11.08
CA PRO A 190 -26.23 1.88 12.11
C PRO A 190 -25.72 1.43 13.49
N GLU A 191 -25.77 0.12 13.78
CA GLU A 191 -25.36 -0.48 15.05
C GLU A 191 -23.89 -0.91 15.08
N MET A 192 -23.06 -0.35 14.18
CA MET A 192 -21.62 -0.59 14.15
C MET A 192 -20.98 -0.42 15.53
N ASP A 193 -20.01 -1.27 15.88
CA ASP A 193 -19.33 -1.18 17.17
C ASP A 193 -18.39 0.04 17.27
N GLU A 194 -17.97 0.38 18.48
CA GLU A 194 -17.12 1.54 18.74
C GLU A 194 -15.75 1.43 18.07
N PHE A 195 -15.13 0.25 18.06
CA PHE A 195 -13.82 0.06 17.44
C PHE A 195 -13.89 0.23 15.92
N SER A 196 -14.95 -0.28 15.30
CA SER A 196 -15.21 -0.08 13.87
C SER A 196 -15.46 1.40 13.52
N ARG A 197 -16.17 2.16 14.38
CA ARG A 197 -16.29 3.63 14.23
C ARG A 197 -14.95 4.34 14.28
N ILE A 198 -14.12 4.02 15.28
CA ILE A 198 -12.77 4.60 15.43
C ILE A 198 -11.90 4.24 14.22
N ALA A 199 -11.97 2.99 13.75
CA ALA A 199 -11.21 2.54 12.59
C ALA A 199 -11.63 3.24 11.29
N LEU A 200 -12.93 3.49 11.11
CA LEU A 200 -13.43 4.26 9.96
C LEU A 200 -12.94 5.72 10.02
N TYR A 201 -12.98 6.34 11.20
CA TYR A 201 -12.42 7.69 11.40
C TYR A 201 -10.91 7.72 11.12
N ALA A 202 -10.16 6.73 11.59
CA ALA A 202 -8.74 6.62 11.32
C ALA A 202 -8.48 6.49 9.81
N LEU A 203 -9.24 5.64 9.11
CA LEU A 203 -9.14 5.48 7.65
C LEU A 203 -9.45 6.78 6.90
N GLU A 204 -10.46 7.54 7.35
CA GLU A 204 -10.78 8.86 6.80
C GLU A 204 -9.64 9.87 7.01
N LYS A 205 -9.03 9.87 8.20
CA LYS A 205 -7.86 10.71 8.50
C LYS A 205 -6.68 10.37 7.58
N LEU A 206 -6.35 9.08 7.42
CA LEU A 206 -5.27 8.65 6.53
C LEU A 206 -5.55 9.10 5.09
N LYS A 207 -6.76 8.84 4.58
CA LYS A 207 -7.21 9.26 3.24
C LYS A 207 -6.94 10.75 2.99
N ASN A 208 -7.27 11.62 3.96
CA ASN A 208 -7.15 13.07 3.80
C ASN A 208 -5.71 13.57 3.92
N ASN A 209 -4.81 12.80 4.56
CA ASN A 209 -3.48 13.28 4.93
C ASN A 209 -2.33 12.66 4.12
N ILE A 210 -2.50 11.51 3.46
CA ILE A 210 -1.42 10.80 2.73
C ILE A 210 -0.63 11.73 1.79
N LEU A 211 -1.33 12.61 1.07
CA LEU A 211 -0.73 13.50 0.06
C LEU A 211 -0.02 14.73 0.65
N LEU A 212 -0.04 14.92 1.98
CA LEU A 212 0.66 16.01 2.66
C LEU A 212 2.15 15.70 2.90
N TYR A 213 2.60 14.49 2.58
CA TYR A 213 3.94 13.98 2.89
C TYR A 213 4.79 13.79 1.63
N SER A 214 6.11 13.70 1.81
CA SER A 214 7.04 13.54 0.69
C SER A 214 7.41 12.08 0.40
N ASN A 215 7.23 11.18 1.37
CA ASN A 215 7.48 9.74 1.24
C ASN A 215 6.64 8.94 2.25
N THR A 216 6.55 7.63 2.06
CA THR A 216 5.67 6.76 2.87
C THR A 216 6.15 6.64 4.32
N MET A 217 7.47 6.68 4.56
CA MET A 217 8.00 6.63 5.92
C MET A 217 7.67 7.88 6.74
N GLU A 218 7.71 9.06 6.12
CA GLU A 218 7.31 10.32 6.75
C GLU A 218 5.82 10.31 7.11
N PHE A 219 4.98 9.86 6.18
CA PHE A 219 3.55 9.64 6.41
C PHE A 219 3.30 8.72 7.62
N LEU A 220 3.93 7.54 7.67
CA LEU A 220 3.76 6.61 8.80
C LEU A 220 4.20 7.22 10.13
N ARG A 221 5.33 7.92 10.14
CA ARG A 221 5.85 8.56 11.37
C ARG A 221 4.87 9.57 11.92
N ALA A 222 4.34 10.44 11.07
CA ALA A 222 3.43 11.48 11.50
C ALA A 222 2.04 10.94 11.84
N GLU A 223 1.44 10.12 10.98
CA GLU A 223 0.03 9.72 11.12
C GLU A 223 -0.19 8.51 12.02
N VAL A 224 0.78 7.60 12.09
CA VAL A 224 0.64 6.33 12.83
C VAL A 224 1.40 6.39 14.15
N PHE A 225 2.61 6.98 14.15
CA PHE A 225 3.45 7.06 15.34
C PHE A 225 3.41 8.41 16.05
N ASN A 226 2.69 9.41 15.50
CA ASN A 226 2.57 10.76 16.04
C ASN A 226 3.93 11.48 16.23
N VAL A 227 4.85 11.27 15.29
CA VAL A 227 6.20 11.85 15.26
C VAL A 227 6.31 12.77 14.05
N HIS A 228 6.07 14.06 14.29
CA HIS A 228 6.11 15.10 13.25
C HIS A 228 7.54 15.59 12.95
N PRO A 229 7.84 15.99 11.70
CA PRO A 229 9.17 16.47 11.30
C PRO A 229 9.69 17.66 12.13
N ASN A 230 8.78 18.53 12.60
CA ASN A 230 9.12 19.73 13.36
C ASN A 230 9.30 19.48 14.87
N ASN A 231 9.04 18.27 15.36
CA ASN A 231 9.40 17.87 16.72
C ASN A 231 10.80 17.29 16.70
N ASN A 232 11.81 18.17 16.82
CA ASN A 232 13.17 17.80 17.22
C ASN A 232 13.16 17.31 18.67
N LEU A 233 12.56 16.14 18.92
CA LEU A 233 12.91 15.33 20.06
C LEU A 233 14.12 14.50 19.64
N ILE A 234 15.28 15.12 19.83
CA ILE A 234 16.56 14.44 19.98
C ILE A 234 16.31 13.28 20.95
N GLY A 235 16.74 12.08 20.56
CA GLY A 235 16.37 10.83 21.20
C GLY A 235 16.41 10.86 22.72
N GLU A 236 15.23 10.81 23.33
CA GLU A 236 15.01 10.14 24.59
C GLU A 236 14.02 9.01 24.34
N GLY A 237 14.34 7.83 24.87
CA GLY A 237 13.74 6.55 24.50
C GLY A 237 12.21 6.58 24.47
N TRP A 238 11.65 6.24 23.31
CA TRP A 238 10.25 5.90 23.19
C TRP A 238 10.01 4.57 23.91
N ASN A 239 9.64 4.64 25.19
CA ASN A 239 9.07 3.53 25.94
C ASN A 239 7.57 3.45 25.60
N GLY A 240 7.27 2.95 24.39
CA GLY A 240 5.91 2.49 24.07
C GLY A 240 5.48 1.38 25.05
N PRO A 241 4.18 1.08 25.16
CA PRO A 241 3.68 0.10 26.11
C PRO A 241 4.39 -1.24 25.88
N GLN A 242 5.13 -1.70 26.89
CA GLN A 242 5.65 -3.06 26.96
C GLN A 242 4.46 -4.02 27.06
N LEU A 243 3.87 -4.34 25.91
CA LEU A 243 3.02 -5.51 25.78
C LEU A 243 3.93 -6.74 25.86
N LEU A 244 4.04 -7.23 27.10
CA LEU A 244 4.52 -8.54 27.54
C LEU A 244 4.95 -9.46 26.39
N LEU A 245 6.24 -9.40 26.06
CA LEU A 245 6.95 -10.56 25.51
C LEU A 245 7.04 -11.59 26.65
N GLN A 246 6.09 -12.52 26.72
CA GLN A 246 6.34 -13.77 27.42
C GLN A 246 6.91 -14.78 26.41
N PRO A 247 8.07 -15.39 26.71
CA PRO A 247 8.67 -16.38 25.83
C PRO A 247 8.02 -17.75 26.06
N HIS A 248 7.39 -18.31 25.03
CA HIS A 248 7.29 -19.76 24.83
C HIS A 248 7.38 -20.06 23.33
#